data_AF-A0A7S3IRB0-F1
#
_entry.id   AF-A0A7S3IRB0-F1
#
_cell.length_a   1.000
_cell.length_b   1.000
_cell.length_c   1.000
_cell.angle_alpha   90.00
_cell.angle_beta   90.00
_cell.angle_gamma   90.00
#
_symmetry.space_group_name_H-M   'P 1'
#
loop_
_entity.id
_entity.type
_entity.pdbx_description
1 polymer ?
#
loop_
_entity_poly.entity_id
_entity_poly.type
_entity_poly.pdbx_seq_one_letter_code
_entity_poly.pdbx_strand_id
1 'polypeptide(L)'
;MFRLLCLQGPKVIIDCEFDHLMLEKEKKSMSQQLAYVQNNNKRHAMPMNVLMSGIDQSKSIIWQTLKKSNCENWAVKFIEDQPSKEEELKTDGPVNTYLKYMQQPEVNMPKENLIYLTADSPNEMTCLDPSKAYIIGGIVDRNRYL
;
A
#
# COMPACT_ATOMS: atom_id res chain seq x y z
N MET A 1 13.88 -6.58 -17.05
CA MET A 1 14.66 -7.07 -15.89
C MET A 1 14.12 -6.57 -14.56
N PHE A 2 14.09 -5.26 -14.27
CA PHE A 2 13.67 -4.71 -12.97
C PHE A 2 12.29 -5.17 -12.46
N ARG A 3 11.23 -5.11 -13.27
CA ARG A 3 9.88 -5.57 -12.88
C ARG A 3 9.85 -7.04 -12.42
N LEU A 4 10.63 -7.91 -13.05
CA LEU A 4 10.69 -9.33 -12.67
C LEU A 4 11.37 -9.50 -11.31
N LEU A 5 12.42 -8.73 -11.04
CA LEU A 5 13.08 -8.72 -9.73
C LEU A 5 12.12 -8.24 -8.63
N CYS A 6 11.33 -7.19 -8.89
CA CYS A 6 10.29 -6.76 -7.95
C CYS A 6 9.32 -7.89 -7.62
N LEU A 7 8.83 -8.63 -8.61
CA LEU A 7 7.86 -9.72 -8.38
C LEU A 7 8.41 -10.86 -7.52
N GLN A 8 9.72 -11.06 -7.51
CA GLN A 8 10.41 -12.06 -6.69
C GLN A 8 10.81 -11.53 -5.30
N GLY A 9 10.75 -10.21 -5.10
CA GLY A 9 11.13 -9.56 -3.85
C GLY A 9 10.07 -9.69 -2.76
N PRO A 10 10.42 -9.34 -1.52
CA PRO A 10 9.46 -9.24 -0.41
C PRO A 10 8.29 -8.33 -0.79
N LYS A 11 7.09 -8.71 -0.34
CA LYS A 11 5.85 -8.00 -0.68
C LYS A 11 5.52 -6.96 0.37
N VAL A 12 5.39 -5.71 -0.08
CA VAL A 12 5.04 -4.57 0.76
C VAL A 12 3.82 -3.89 0.19
N ILE A 13 2.82 -3.65 1.05
CA ILE A 13 1.58 -2.96 0.74
C ILE A 13 1.63 -1.62 1.47
N ILE A 14 1.46 -0.52 0.75
CA ILE A 14 1.23 0.79 1.33
C ILE A 14 -0.28 1.03 1.37
N ASP A 15 -0.83 1.08 2.57
CA ASP A 15 -2.25 1.28 2.81
C ASP A 15 -2.60 2.77 2.80
N CYS A 16 -3.16 3.28 1.70
CA CYS A 16 -3.49 4.69 1.54
C CYS A 16 -4.99 5.01 1.73
N GLU A 17 -5.75 4.18 2.44
CA GLU A 17 -7.20 4.42 2.69
C GLU A 17 -7.50 5.61 3.63
N PHE A 18 -6.45 6.22 4.18
CA PHE A 18 -6.50 7.36 5.09
C PHE A 18 -6.57 8.72 4.39
N ASP A 19 -6.90 8.78 3.09
CA ASP A 19 -7.00 10.05 2.34
C ASP A 19 -7.97 11.06 3.01
N HIS A 20 -9.05 10.57 3.62
CA HIS A 20 -10.03 11.40 4.32
C HIS A 20 -9.53 11.99 5.65
N LEU A 21 -8.44 11.45 6.22
CA LEU A 21 -7.82 11.94 7.47
C LEU A 21 -6.72 12.99 7.23
N MET A 22 -6.30 13.16 5.98
CA MET A 22 -5.21 14.07 5.58
C MET A 22 -5.72 15.38 5.00
N LEU A 23 -5.08 16.48 5.38
CA LEU A 23 -5.23 17.78 4.71
C LEU A 23 -4.59 17.73 3.31
N GLU A 24 -4.95 18.63 2.40
CA GLU A 24 -4.37 18.66 1.06
C GLU A 24 -2.84 18.73 1.04
N LYS A 25 -2.25 19.51 1.95
CA LYS A 25 -0.79 19.62 2.10
C LYS A 25 -0.16 18.29 2.54
N GLU A 26 -0.87 17.50 3.32
CA GLU A 26 -0.45 16.19 3.80
C GLU A 26 -0.59 15.14 2.70
N LYS A 27 -1.66 15.18 1.90
CA LYS A 27 -1.81 14.37 0.68
C LYS A 27 -0.68 14.62 -0.32
N LYS A 28 -0.29 15.89 -0.50
CA LYS A 28 0.89 16.25 -1.32
C LYS A 28 2.18 15.67 -0.73
N SER A 29 2.37 15.75 0.59
CA SER A 29 3.51 15.12 1.25
C SER A 29 3.50 13.59 1.09
N MET A 30 2.34 12.94 1.25
CA MET A 30 2.16 11.51 1.04
C MET A 30 2.57 11.10 -0.38
N SER A 31 2.12 11.84 -1.40
CA SER A 31 2.51 11.57 -2.79
C SER A 31 4.03 11.63 -3.02
N GLN A 32 4.74 12.53 -2.33
CA GLN A 32 6.20 12.61 -2.39
C GLN A 32 6.86 11.39 -1.73
N GLN A 33 6.32 10.94 -0.59
CA GLN A 33 6.81 9.73 0.09
C GLN A 33 6.57 8.47 -0.76
N LEU A 34 5.41 8.34 -1.41
CA LEU A 34 5.14 7.23 -2.35
C LEU A 34 6.10 7.25 -3.55
N ALA A 35 6.37 8.42 -4.11
CA ALA A 35 7.36 8.57 -5.17
C ALA A 35 8.77 8.22 -4.70
N TYR A 36 9.12 8.58 -3.45
CA TYR A 36 10.39 8.23 -2.83
C TYR A 36 10.55 6.71 -2.68
N VAL A 37 9.52 5.98 -2.25
CA VAL A 37 9.52 4.50 -2.18
C VAL A 37 9.91 3.91 -3.52
N GLN A 38 9.22 4.27 -4.59
CA GLN A 38 9.50 3.72 -5.92
C GLN A 38 10.90 4.10 -6.43
N ASN A 39 11.34 5.33 -6.21
CA ASN A 39 12.64 5.80 -6.69
C ASN A 39 13.81 5.13 -5.98
N ASN A 40 13.68 4.84 -4.68
CA ASN A 40 14.69 4.06 -3.95
C ASN A 40 14.64 2.58 -4.33
N ASN A 41 13.44 2.01 -4.48
CA ASN A 41 13.27 0.61 -4.87
C ASN A 41 13.97 0.30 -6.21
N LYS A 42 13.89 1.21 -7.19
CA LYS A 42 14.59 1.12 -8.49
C LYS A 42 16.11 1.01 -8.40
N ARG A 43 16.70 1.50 -7.31
CA ARG A 43 18.15 1.57 -7.11
C ARG A 43 18.64 0.49 -6.14
N HIS A 44 17.73 -0.27 -5.54
CA HIS A 44 18.07 -1.26 -4.54
C HIS A 44 18.53 -2.57 -5.20
N ALA A 45 19.58 -3.20 -4.66
CA ALA A 45 20.10 -4.47 -5.16
C ALA A 45 19.08 -5.61 -5.05
N MET A 46 18.22 -5.54 -4.04
CA MET A 46 17.10 -6.46 -3.81
C MET A 46 15.79 -5.65 -3.77
N PRO A 47 15.16 -5.36 -4.92
CA PRO A 47 13.94 -4.57 -4.95
C PRO A 47 12.75 -5.35 -4.41
N MET A 48 11.81 -4.64 -3.79
CA MET A 48 10.58 -5.19 -3.23
C MET A 48 9.44 -5.19 -4.24
N ASN A 49 8.47 -6.08 -4.02
CA ASN A 49 7.18 -6.09 -4.70
C ASN A 49 6.25 -5.08 -4.01
N VAL A 50 6.15 -3.86 -4.54
CA VAL A 50 5.38 -2.77 -3.91
C VAL A 50 3.96 -2.72 -4.48
N LEU A 51 2.99 -2.73 -3.59
CA LEU A 51 1.58 -2.48 -3.88
C LEU A 51 1.13 -1.21 -3.13
N MET A 52 0.23 -0.44 -3.73
CA MET A 52 -0.40 0.73 -3.10
C MET A 52 -1.92 0.56 -3.20
N SER A 53 -2.61 0.53 -2.07
CA SER A 53 -4.07 0.38 -1.98
C SER A 53 -4.77 1.66 -1.54
N GLY A 54 -6.07 1.80 -1.82
CA GLY A 54 -6.87 2.90 -1.28
C GLY A 54 -6.66 4.26 -1.95
N ILE A 55 -5.89 4.33 -3.05
CA ILE A 55 -5.71 5.57 -3.80
C ILE A 55 -6.82 5.68 -4.86
N ASP A 56 -7.72 6.64 -4.70
CA ASP A 56 -8.72 6.97 -5.71
C ASP A 56 -8.06 7.56 -6.96
N GLN A 57 -7.96 6.74 -8.01
CA GLN A 57 -7.32 7.10 -9.28
C GLN A 57 -8.15 8.05 -10.16
N SER A 58 -9.41 8.34 -9.79
CA SER A 58 -10.24 9.29 -10.53
C SER A 58 -10.05 10.73 -10.03
N LYS A 59 -9.90 10.92 -8.72
CA LYS A 59 -9.96 12.26 -8.10
C LYS A 59 -8.99 12.54 -6.97
N SER A 60 -8.28 11.56 -6.40
CA SER A 60 -7.39 11.85 -5.25
C SER A 60 -6.27 12.82 -5.65
N ILE A 61 -5.97 13.77 -4.77
CA ILE A 61 -4.81 14.66 -4.88
C ILE A 61 -3.51 13.84 -4.94
N ILE A 62 -3.45 12.70 -4.24
CA ILE A 62 -2.31 11.78 -4.28
C ILE A 62 -2.12 11.30 -5.71
N TRP A 63 -3.18 10.73 -6.32
CA TRP A 63 -3.10 10.21 -7.69
C TRP A 63 -2.76 11.28 -8.73
N GLN A 64 -3.44 12.44 -8.68
CA GLN A 64 -3.17 13.55 -9.59
C GLN A 64 -1.71 14.02 -9.50
N THR A 65 -1.10 13.94 -8.32
CA THR A 65 0.32 14.30 -8.14
C THR A 65 1.24 13.21 -8.66
N LEU A 66 0.97 11.93 -8.37
CA LEU A 66 1.75 10.80 -8.86
C LEU A 66 1.74 10.70 -10.40
N LYS A 67 0.62 11.01 -11.05
CA LYS A 67 0.49 11.04 -12.52
C LYS A 67 1.49 11.98 -13.18
N LYS A 68 1.85 13.10 -12.53
CA LYS A 68 2.89 14.03 -13.02
C LYS A 68 4.28 13.39 -13.08
N SER A 69 4.50 12.30 -12.34
CA SER A 69 5.73 11.52 -12.33
C SER A 69 5.65 10.23 -13.17
N ASN A 70 4.64 10.15 -14.05
CA ASN A 70 4.41 9.00 -14.92
C ASN A 70 4.27 7.68 -14.14
N CYS A 71 3.49 7.71 -13.05
CA CYS A 71 3.37 6.60 -12.11
C CYS A 71 2.80 5.30 -12.70
N GLU A 72 2.02 5.39 -13.77
CA GLU A 72 1.49 4.23 -14.49
C GLU A 72 2.59 3.32 -15.06
N ASN A 73 3.78 3.89 -15.32
CA ASN A 73 4.93 3.15 -15.81
C ASN A 73 5.82 2.60 -14.69
N TRP A 74 5.43 2.76 -13.43
CA TRP A 74 6.19 2.25 -12.29
C TRP A 74 6.01 0.74 -12.11
N ALA A 75 7.02 0.09 -11.52
CA ALA A 75 6.94 -1.30 -11.07
C ALA A 75 6.20 -1.41 -9.72
N VAL A 76 5.08 -0.71 -9.62
CA VAL A 76 4.19 -0.65 -8.45
C VAL A 76 2.81 -1.09 -8.92
N LYS A 77 2.14 -1.95 -8.15
CA LYS A 77 0.74 -2.28 -8.41
C LYS A 77 -0.17 -1.35 -7.62
N PHE A 78 -0.96 -0.53 -8.31
CA PHE A 78 -2.04 0.23 -7.70
C PHE A 78 -3.28 -0.66 -7.63
N ILE A 79 -3.87 -0.82 -6.45
CA ILE A 79 -5.06 -1.64 -6.22
C ILE A 79 -6.28 -0.73 -6.24
N GLU A 80 -7.17 -0.94 -7.21
CA GLU A 80 -8.31 -0.07 -7.51
C GLU A 80 -9.64 -0.54 -6.91
N ASP A 81 -9.77 -1.84 -6.67
CA ASP A 81 -11.04 -2.48 -6.33
C ASP A 81 -11.48 -2.11 -4.91
N GLN A 82 -12.12 -0.95 -4.82
CA GLN A 82 -12.76 -0.50 -3.60
C GLN A 82 -13.88 -1.48 -3.23
N PRO A 83 -14.05 -1.79 -1.94
CA PRO A 83 -15.22 -2.53 -1.49
C PRO A 83 -16.49 -1.80 -1.90
N SER A 84 -17.48 -2.56 -2.35
CA SER A 84 -18.84 -2.08 -2.49
C SER A 84 -19.45 -1.86 -1.10
N LYS A 85 -20.42 -0.95 -1.00
CA LYS A 85 -21.18 -0.70 0.25
C LYS A 85 -21.83 -1.98 0.80
N GLU A 86 -22.16 -2.93 -0.06
CA GLU A 86 -22.73 -4.22 0.32
C GLU A 86 -21.68 -5.14 0.94
N GLU A 87 -20.42 -5.06 0.52
CA GLU A 87 -19.30 -5.78 1.12
C GLU A 87 -18.97 -5.20 2.50
N GLU A 88 -18.97 -3.88 2.64
CA GLU A 88 -18.76 -3.18 3.93
C GLU A 88 -19.83 -3.57 4.97
N LEU A 89 -21.09 -3.72 4.54
CA LEU A 89 -22.20 -4.06 5.43
C LEU A 89 -22.19 -5.53 5.89
N LYS A 90 -21.47 -6.41 5.19
CA LYS A 90 -21.41 -7.86 5.47
C LYS A 90 -20.28 -8.25 6.40
N THR A 91 -19.40 -7.31 6.76
CA THR A 91 -18.21 -7.58 7.58
C THR A 91 -18.27 -6.82 8.89
N ASP A 92 -17.90 -7.47 10.00
CA ASP A 92 -17.80 -6.85 11.33
C ASP A 92 -16.61 -5.86 11.48
N GLY A 93 -16.04 -5.36 10.38
CA GLY A 93 -14.89 -4.47 10.37
C GLY A 93 -14.68 -3.79 9.01
N PRO A 94 -13.70 -2.87 8.90
CA PRO A 94 -13.40 -2.19 7.65
C PRO A 94 -12.96 -3.19 6.57
N VAL A 95 -13.58 -3.12 5.40
CA VAL A 95 -13.13 -3.87 4.24
C VAL A 95 -12.03 -3.05 3.58
N ASN A 96 -10.79 -3.48 3.75
CA ASN A 96 -9.68 -2.77 3.13
C ASN A 96 -9.47 -3.30 1.71
N THR A 97 -9.24 -2.40 0.76
CA THR A 97 -8.94 -2.65 -0.66
C THR A 97 -7.83 -3.68 -0.84
N TYR A 98 -6.79 -3.62 0.01
CA TYR A 98 -5.71 -4.61 -0.04
C TYR A 98 -6.15 -6.00 0.41
N LEU A 99 -7.04 -6.12 1.41
CA LEU A 99 -7.55 -7.42 1.87
C LEU A 99 -8.32 -8.10 0.76
N LYS A 100 -9.25 -7.36 0.13
CA LYS A 100 -10.04 -7.85 -1.01
C LYS A 100 -9.14 -8.36 -2.13
N TYR A 101 -8.14 -7.56 -2.52
CA TYR A 101 -7.17 -7.95 -3.55
C TYR A 101 -6.35 -9.19 -3.18
N MET A 102 -5.88 -9.27 -1.93
CA MET A 102 -5.03 -10.38 -1.47
C MET A 102 -5.78 -11.71 -1.43
N GLN A 103 -7.10 -11.69 -1.25
CA GLN A 103 -7.96 -12.86 -1.22
C GLN A 103 -8.47 -13.31 -2.60
N GLN A 104 -8.20 -12.55 -3.67
CA GLN A 104 -8.58 -12.94 -5.02
C GLN A 104 -7.96 -14.30 -5.40
N PRO A 105 -8.65 -15.17 -6.15
CA PRO A 105 -8.19 -16.53 -6.46
C PRO A 105 -6.78 -16.59 -7.09
N GLU A 106 -6.40 -15.59 -7.88
CA GLU A 106 -5.10 -15.49 -8.53
C GLU A 106 -3.97 -15.06 -7.59
N VAL A 107 -4.28 -14.42 -6.46
CA VAL A 107 -3.31 -14.00 -5.43
C VAL A 107 -3.25 -15.02 -4.30
N ASN A 108 -4.43 -15.48 -3.84
CA ASN A 108 -4.62 -16.51 -2.81
C ASN A 108 -3.70 -16.34 -1.60
N MET A 109 -3.65 -15.12 -1.04
CA MET A 109 -2.87 -14.80 0.14
C MET A 109 -3.75 -14.96 1.39
N PRO A 110 -3.45 -15.92 2.28
CA PRO A 110 -4.18 -16.08 3.54
C PRO A 110 -4.05 -14.84 4.43
N LYS A 111 -5.10 -14.55 5.20
CA LYS A 111 -5.15 -13.35 6.06
C LYS A 111 -4.05 -13.39 7.13
N GLU A 112 -3.72 -14.58 7.65
CA GLU A 112 -2.64 -14.78 8.61
C GLU A 112 -1.24 -14.45 8.08
N ASN A 113 -1.06 -14.40 6.76
CA ASN A 113 0.20 -14.03 6.12
C ASN A 113 0.31 -12.52 5.84
N LEU A 114 -0.72 -11.74 6.22
CA LEU A 114 -0.72 -10.28 6.14
C LEU A 114 -0.31 -9.69 7.48
N ILE A 115 0.85 -9.03 7.49
CA ILE A 115 1.46 -8.48 8.70
C ILE A 115 1.41 -6.96 8.66
N TYR A 116 0.57 -6.36 9.49
CA TYR A 116 0.52 -4.89 9.61
C TYR A 116 1.64 -4.39 10.52
N LEU A 117 2.50 -3.52 9.99
CA LEU A 117 3.61 -2.92 10.72
C LEU A 117 3.11 -1.66 11.43
N THR A 118 3.17 -1.67 12.76
CA THR A 118 2.86 -0.52 13.60
C THR A 118 3.83 -0.44 14.77
N ALA A 119 4.14 0.79 15.20
CA ALA A 119 5.01 1.05 16.34
C ALA A 119 4.40 0.58 17.68
N ASP A 120 3.07 0.46 17.75
CA ASP A 120 2.34 0.04 18.96
C ASP A 120 2.20 -1.49 19.09
N SER A 121 2.81 -2.24 18.16
CA SER A 121 2.78 -3.70 18.20
C SER A 121 3.59 -4.23 19.39
N PRO A 122 3.07 -5.19 20.18
CA PRO A 122 3.86 -5.87 21.21
C PRO A 122 4.87 -6.86 20.61
N ASN A 123 4.77 -7.13 19.30
CA ASN A 123 5.65 -8.06 18.57
C ASN A 123 6.75 -7.29 17.84
N GLU A 124 7.99 -7.77 17.96
CA GLU A 124 9.13 -7.26 17.22
C GLU A 124 9.39 -8.10 15.96
N MET A 125 9.62 -7.43 14.83
CA MET A 125 9.99 -8.08 13.57
C MET A 125 11.52 -8.14 13.44
N THR A 126 12.07 -9.34 13.35
CA THR A 126 13.53 -9.54 13.25
C THR A 126 14.00 -9.82 11.83
N CYS A 127 13.15 -10.43 10.99
CA CYS A 127 13.44 -10.71 9.59
C CYS A 127 12.18 -10.68 8.71
N LEU A 128 12.39 -10.52 7.40
CA LEU A 128 11.33 -10.64 6.40
C LEU A 128 11.18 -12.10 5.94
N ASP A 129 9.95 -12.58 5.95
CA ASP A 129 9.53 -13.88 5.44
C ASP A 129 9.01 -13.71 4.00
N PRO A 130 9.64 -14.33 2.99
CA PRO A 130 9.22 -14.22 1.60
C PRO A 130 7.80 -14.72 1.31
N SER A 131 7.23 -15.56 2.19
CA SER A 131 5.85 -16.07 2.06
C SER A 131 4.77 -15.08 2.53
N LYS A 132 5.17 -14.01 3.23
CA LYS A 132 4.26 -13.03 3.83
C LYS A 132 4.14 -11.74 3.00
N ALA A 133 3.15 -10.92 3.35
CA ALA A 133 3.01 -9.56 2.88
C ALA A 133 2.98 -8.59 4.05
N TYR A 134 3.73 -7.50 3.95
CA TYR A 134 3.91 -6.53 5.01
C TYR A 134 3.18 -5.24 4.67
N ILE A 135 2.32 -4.75 5.56
CA ILE A 135 1.49 -3.57 5.35
C ILE A 135 2.07 -2.39 6.13
N ILE A 136 2.18 -1.24 5.49
CA ILE A 136 2.60 0.03 6.08
C ILE A 136 1.47 1.04 5.90
N GLY A 137 1.06 1.70 7.00
CA GLY A 137 0.09 2.79 6.93
C GLY A 137 0.61 3.97 6.14
N GLY A 138 -0.03 4.27 5.02
CA GLY A 138 0.25 5.41 4.15
C GLY A 138 -0.48 6.66 4.62
N ILE A 139 -0.08 7.21 5.76
CA ILE A 139 -0.68 8.40 6.37
C ILE A 139 0.39 9.45 6.71
N VAL A 140 0.04 10.73 6.51
CA VAL A 140 0.84 11.88 6.99
C VAL A 140 -0.03 12.69 7.93
N ASP A 141 0.06 12.38 9.23
CA ASP A 141 -0.78 13.02 10.26
C ASP A 141 0.03 13.83 11.27
N ARG A 142 1.37 13.66 11.30
CA ARG A 142 2.25 14.22 12.35
C ARG A 142 1.86 13.76 13.75
N ASN A 143 1.52 12.48 13.87
CA ASN A 143 1.17 11.85 15.13
C ASN A 143 -0.10 12.41 15.78
N ARG A 144 -1.11 12.73 14.97
CA ARG A 144 -2.41 13.24 15.43
C ARG A 144 -3.38 12.13 15.80
N TYR A 145 -3.16 10.91 15.28
CA TYR A 145 -4.07 9.77 15.44
C TYR A 145 -3.42 8.55 16.12
N LEU A 146 -2.28 8.72 16.81
CA LEU A 146 -1.82 7.76 17.83
C LEU A 146 -2.48 8.04 19.18
#